data_AF-A0A7X0VD06-F1
#
_entry.id   AF-A0A7X0VD06-F1
#
_cell.length_a   1.000
_cell.length_b   1.000
_cell.length_c   1.000
_cell.angle_alpha   90.00
_cell.angle_beta   90.00
_cell.angle_gamma   90.00
#
_symmetry.space_group_name_H-M   'P 1'
#
loop_
_entity.id
_entity.type
_entity.pdbx_description
1 polymer ?
#
loop_
_entity_poly.entity_id
_entity_poly.type
_entity_poly.pdbx_seq_one_letter_code
_entity_poly.pdbx_strand_id
1 'polypeptide(L)'
;MSLEVRRVGADHAERMLLVIRAAFEARPPLDPPAEALTETVESLGQMMEKGGGGLLVTLDGVDVGALVLDPDESTMYLRRFGVSPAAQGRGIARVLIDAAVDAANGYDDLTVVTRVELPRTRQFWERQGFREIRRYGPNVELRRPLRTFLFDAPDAETMRELGSLLAAQLVPGDLIVLSGELGAGKTTFTQGIGAGLGVRGDVTSPTFVIAREHPNLGEGPSLVHVDAYRLGGIEELDDLDLEASLDDAVTVVEWGEGVAEGLAESRLEVRIIRALADEDEDTELDPRRVLMTPIGPRWYEMDELDRQRAPLAEKLNENLLLDFSRCDESELGDLDPAVPLPLALMVAEHDGRVLLVHNAWRREWELPGGMIDEGESPREAAVREFREETGLVEAEVHFIGVGTVQLGHERRIEYAAVYRTELAAAGEPATNDEIDDFRWWDLMAEVPGLSAIDAHLAEIAVERRPG
;
A
#
# COMPACT_ATOMS: atom_id res chain seq x y z
N MET A 1 -27.48 10.63 8.26
CA MET A 1 -27.23 9.19 8.07
C MET A 1 -26.02 8.86 8.93
N SER A 2 -26.21 8.09 9.99
CA SER A 2 -25.17 7.71 10.93
C SER A 2 -24.65 6.32 10.58
N LEU A 3 -23.35 6.23 10.27
CA LEU A 3 -22.67 4.98 9.95
C LEU A 3 -21.62 4.72 11.02
N GLU A 4 -21.68 3.54 11.63
CA GLU A 4 -20.79 3.11 12.70
C GLU A 4 -20.33 1.67 12.47
N VAL A 5 -19.04 1.42 12.72
CA VAL A 5 -18.42 0.08 12.67
C VAL A 5 -17.97 -0.29 14.06
N ARG A 6 -18.25 -1.53 14.46
CA ARG A 6 -17.83 -2.05 15.77
C ARG A 6 -17.15 -3.40 15.61
N ARG A 7 -16.03 -3.56 16.32
CA ARG A 7 -15.50 -4.89 16.63
C ARG A 7 -16.36 -5.53 17.72
N VAL A 8 -16.80 -6.75 17.49
CA VAL A 8 -17.76 -7.46 18.35
C VAL A 8 -17.28 -8.86 18.67
N GLY A 9 -17.65 -9.35 19.86
CA GLY A 9 -17.40 -10.72 20.31
C GLY A 9 -18.54 -11.68 19.96
N ALA A 10 -18.39 -12.94 20.36
CA ALA A 10 -19.36 -14.00 20.08
C ALA A 10 -20.75 -13.77 20.71
N ASP A 11 -20.86 -12.89 21.70
CA ASP A 11 -22.13 -12.42 22.27
C ASP A 11 -23.01 -11.69 21.21
N HIS A 12 -22.41 -11.23 20.11
CA HIS A 12 -23.11 -10.62 18.98
C HIS A 12 -23.41 -11.58 17.82
N ALA A 13 -23.10 -12.87 17.95
CA ALA A 13 -23.25 -13.85 16.87
C ALA A 13 -24.69 -13.91 16.31
N GLU A 14 -25.70 -13.77 17.16
CA GLU A 14 -27.11 -13.75 16.69
C GLU A 14 -27.38 -12.58 15.73
N ARG A 15 -26.93 -11.38 16.09
CA ARG A 15 -27.11 -10.17 15.27
C ARG A 15 -26.35 -10.26 13.96
N MET A 16 -25.10 -10.72 14.02
CA MET A 16 -24.29 -10.93 12.81
C MET A 16 -24.91 -11.97 11.88
N LEU A 17 -25.40 -13.09 12.42
CA LEU A 17 -26.00 -14.15 11.63
C LEU A 17 -27.22 -13.68 10.84
N LEU A 18 -28.03 -12.77 11.40
CA LEU A 18 -29.16 -12.16 10.69
C LEU A 18 -28.70 -11.39 9.44
N VAL A 19 -27.65 -10.57 9.57
CA VAL A 19 -27.08 -9.84 8.43
C VAL A 19 -26.47 -10.78 7.40
N ILE A 20 -25.69 -11.76 7.87
CA ILE A 20 -25.02 -12.76 7.02
C ILE A 20 -26.05 -13.55 6.22
N ARG A 21 -27.10 -14.08 6.86
CA ARG A 21 -28.16 -14.82 6.17
C ARG A 21 -28.87 -13.96 5.14
N ALA A 22 -29.29 -12.74 5.51
CA ALA A 22 -29.95 -11.83 4.57
C ALA A 22 -29.06 -11.51 3.35
N ALA A 23 -27.75 -11.35 3.55
CA ALA A 23 -26.81 -11.09 2.46
C ALA A 23 -26.56 -12.30 1.56
N PHE A 24 -26.52 -13.52 2.12
CA PHE A 24 -26.25 -14.75 1.37
C PHE A 24 -27.51 -15.30 0.69
N GLU A 25 -28.69 -15.16 1.28
CA GLU A 25 -29.99 -15.55 0.67
C GLU A 25 -30.33 -14.71 -0.57
N ALA A 26 -29.85 -13.47 -0.63
CA ALA A 26 -30.02 -12.60 -1.79
C ALA A 26 -29.10 -12.94 -2.97
N ARG A 27 -28.15 -13.88 -2.80
CA ARG A 27 -27.26 -14.31 -3.88
C ARG A 27 -27.98 -15.30 -4.80
N PRO A 28 -27.54 -15.44 -6.06
CA PRO A 28 -27.99 -16.54 -6.90
C PRO A 28 -27.77 -17.88 -6.19
N PRO A 29 -28.64 -18.88 -6.41
CA PRO A 29 -28.46 -20.21 -5.86
C PRO A 29 -27.14 -20.82 -6.35
N LEU A 30 -26.41 -21.46 -5.43
CA LEU A 30 -25.10 -22.06 -5.67
C LEU A 30 -25.17 -23.57 -5.43
N ASP A 31 -24.33 -24.34 -6.12
CA ASP A 31 -24.18 -25.79 -5.91
C ASP A 31 -22.70 -26.15 -5.70
N PRO A 32 -22.30 -26.67 -4.53
CA PRO A 32 -23.11 -26.81 -3.32
C PRO A 32 -23.56 -25.44 -2.76
N PRO A 33 -24.63 -25.39 -1.96
CA PRO A 33 -25.08 -24.16 -1.31
C PRO A 33 -23.97 -23.54 -0.45
N ALA A 34 -24.01 -22.21 -0.29
CA ALA A 34 -23.06 -21.53 0.59
C ALA A 34 -23.24 -21.98 2.05
N GLU A 35 -22.16 -22.38 2.71
CA GLU A 35 -22.17 -22.85 4.11
C GLU A 35 -22.78 -21.84 5.09
N ALA A 36 -22.67 -20.54 4.77
CA ALA A 36 -23.27 -19.47 5.54
C ALA A 36 -24.80 -19.61 5.70
N LEU A 37 -25.49 -20.29 4.76
CA LEU A 37 -26.93 -20.54 4.84
C LEU A 37 -27.30 -21.62 5.88
N THR A 38 -26.36 -22.52 6.18
CA THR A 38 -26.52 -23.57 7.20
C THR A 38 -25.91 -23.19 8.55
N GLU A 39 -25.25 -22.04 8.63
CA GLU A 39 -24.60 -21.52 9.83
C GLU A 39 -25.62 -21.28 10.96
N THR A 40 -25.23 -21.60 12.19
CA THR A 40 -26.02 -21.39 13.41
C THR A 40 -25.39 -20.31 14.29
N VAL A 41 -26.13 -19.81 15.29
CA VAL A 41 -25.57 -18.84 16.25
C VAL A 41 -24.40 -19.47 17.01
N GLU A 42 -24.52 -20.75 17.38
CA GLU A 42 -23.47 -21.48 18.08
C GLU A 42 -22.22 -21.65 17.22
N SER A 43 -22.36 -22.13 15.99
CA SER A 43 -21.21 -22.35 15.10
C SER A 43 -20.53 -21.04 14.67
N LEU A 44 -21.29 -19.97 14.45
CA LEU A 44 -20.74 -18.64 14.20
C LEU A 44 -20.02 -18.09 15.44
N GLY A 45 -20.62 -18.25 16.63
CA GLY A 45 -20.01 -17.85 17.90
C GLY A 45 -18.68 -18.55 18.15
N GLN A 46 -18.61 -19.87 17.93
CA GLN A 46 -17.37 -20.64 18.03
C GLN A 46 -16.30 -20.15 17.04
N MET A 47 -16.69 -19.84 15.80
CA MET A 47 -15.78 -19.25 14.81
C MET A 47 -15.23 -17.90 15.30
N MET A 48 -16.08 -17.04 15.84
CA MET A 48 -15.67 -15.73 16.37
C MET A 48 -14.79 -15.83 17.61
N GLU A 49 -15.04 -16.78 18.51
CA GLU A 49 -14.21 -17.03 19.70
C GLU A 49 -12.81 -17.51 19.32
N LYS A 50 -12.73 -18.41 18.33
CA LYS A 50 -11.45 -18.88 17.79
C LYS A 50 -10.74 -17.79 16.98
N GLY A 51 -11.51 -16.99 16.25
CA GLY A 51 -11.05 -16.11 15.18
C GLY A 51 -10.80 -14.64 15.55
N GLY A 52 -10.82 -14.26 16.84
CA GLY A 52 -10.56 -12.87 17.23
C GLY A 52 -11.75 -11.90 17.01
N GLY A 53 -12.96 -12.45 16.86
CA GLY A 53 -14.23 -11.72 16.84
C GLY A 53 -14.82 -11.49 15.45
N GLY A 54 -15.60 -10.43 15.32
CA GLY A 54 -16.19 -10.00 14.06
C GLY A 54 -16.34 -8.49 13.98
N LEU A 55 -16.71 -8.01 12.80
CA LEU A 55 -17.04 -6.62 12.52
C LEU A 55 -18.53 -6.52 12.20
N LEU A 56 -19.22 -5.57 12.84
CA LEU A 56 -20.63 -5.28 12.63
C LEU A 56 -20.78 -3.80 12.26
N VAL A 57 -21.47 -3.52 11.15
CA VAL A 57 -21.75 -2.17 10.68
C VAL A 57 -23.21 -1.84 10.87
N THR A 58 -23.47 -0.72 11.52
CA THR A 58 -24.80 -0.15 11.69
C THR A 58 -25.00 1.10 10.85
N LEU A 59 -26.15 1.19 10.19
CA LEU A 59 -26.62 2.36 9.46
C LEU A 59 -27.92 2.85 10.11
N ASP A 60 -27.90 4.06 10.66
CA ASP A 60 -29.02 4.65 11.42
C ASP A 60 -29.53 3.71 12.53
N GLY A 61 -28.58 3.04 13.21
CA GLY A 61 -28.85 2.10 14.31
C GLY A 61 -29.27 0.70 13.87
N VAL A 62 -29.37 0.42 12.56
CA VAL A 62 -29.75 -0.89 12.02
C VAL A 62 -28.52 -1.65 11.55
N ASP A 63 -28.38 -2.92 11.96
CA ASP A 63 -27.30 -3.80 11.50
C ASP A 63 -27.44 -4.09 10.00
N VAL A 64 -26.42 -3.71 9.21
CA VAL A 64 -26.46 -3.79 7.75
C VAL A 64 -25.23 -4.43 7.12
N GLY A 65 -24.12 -4.55 7.84
CA GLY A 65 -22.91 -5.21 7.38
C GLY A 65 -22.32 -6.10 8.45
N ALA A 66 -21.82 -7.28 8.07
CA ALA A 66 -21.17 -8.21 8.99
C ALA A 66 -20.00 -8.92 8.30
N LEU A 67 -18.96 -9.18 9.07
CA LEU A 67 -17.77 -9.93 8.67
C LEU A 67 -17.19 -10.63 9.90
N VAL A 68 -16.74 -11.87 9.75
CA VAL A 68 -16.00 -12.60 10.78
C VAL A 68 -14.51 -12.52 10.45
N LEU A 69 -13.71 -12.21 11.46
CA LEU A 69 -12.26 -12.27 11.40
C LEU A 69 -11.83 -13.69 11.78
N ASP A 70 -10.88 -14.26 11.07
CA ASP A 70 -10.33 -15.58 11.37
C ASP A 70 -8.81 -15.60 11.07
N PRO A 71 -7.96 -15.22 12.03
CA PRO A 71 -6.52 -15.29 11.90
C PRO A 71 -6.05 -16.74 11.79
N ASP A 72 -5.14 -16.94 10.87
CA ASP A 72 -4.42 -18.19 10.66
C ASP A 72 -2.97 -17.83 10.33
N GLU A 73 -2.05 -18.15 11.25
CA GLU A 73 -0.64 -17.73 11.17
C GLU A 73 -0.50 -16.21 10.92
N SER A 74 0.06 -15.79 9.79
CA SER A 74 0.19 -14.38 9.42
C SER A 74 -0.89 -13.86 8.46
N THR A 75 -1.89 -14.70 8.13
CA THR A 75 -3.03 -14.34 7.28
C THR A 75 -4.26 -14.05 8.13
N MET A 76 -4.99 -12.98 7.81
CA MET A 76 -6.33 -12.73 8.34
C MET A 76 -7.40 -13.15 7.32
N TYR A 77 -8.12 -14.24 7.58
CA TYR A 77 -9.24 -14.65 6.73
C TYR A 77 -10.48 -13.80 7.00
N LEU A 78 -11.05 -13.25 5.93
CA LEU A 78 -12.31 -12.51 5.92
C LEU A 78 -13.47 -13.49 5.65
N ARG A 79 -14.08 -14.00 6.72
CA ARG A 79 -15.16 -15.00 6.62
C ARG A 79 -16.53 -14.38 6.72
N ARG A 80 -17.50 -14.99 6.04
CA ARG A 80 -18.92 -14.61 6.12
C ARG A 80 -19.18 -13.12 5.80
N PHE A 81 -18.36 -12.52 4.94
CA PHE A 81 -18.54 -11.14 4.49
C PHE A 81 -19.91 -10.94 3.84
N GLY A 82 -20.75 -10.11 4.45
CA GLY A 82 -22.14 -9.89 4.04
C GLY A 82 -22.59 -8.45 4.25
N VAL A 83 -23.21 -7.89 3.22
CA VAL A 83 -23.93 -6.61 3.30
C VAL A 83 -25.40 -6.86 2.96
N SER A 84 -26.27 -6.43 3.86
CA SER A 84 -27.72 -6.52 3.71
C SER A 84 -28.16 -5.90 2.36
N PRO A 85 -29.06 -6.55 1.61
CA PRO A 85 -29.53 -6.05 0.31
C PRO A 85 -30.04 -4.61 0.34
N ALA A 86 -30.68 -4.18 1.44
CA ALA A 86 -31.22 -2.83 1.59
C ALA A 86 -30.14 -1.73 1.69
N ALA A 87 -28.89 -2.11 2.01
CA ALA A 87 -27.77 -1.22 2.22
C ALA A 87 -26.64 -1.37 1.17
N GLN A 88 -26.83 -2.22 0.16
CA GLN A 88 -25.88 -2.36 -0.94
C GLN A 88 -25.75 -1.04 -1.74
N GLY A 89 -24.56 -0.80 -2.27
CA GLY A 89 -24.26 0.43 -3.02
C GLY A 89 -24.09 1.69 -2.16
N ARG A 90 -24.09 1.57 -0.83
CA ARG A 90 -23.92 2.69 0.12
C ARG A 90 -22.54 2.75 0.79
N GLY A 91 -21.53 2.12 0.19
CA GLY A 91 -20.16 2.10 0.73
C GLY A 91 -19.90 1.15 1.91
N ILE A 92 -20.93 0.45 2.44
CA ILE A 92 -20.81 -0.46 3.60
C ILE A 92 -19.71 -1.52 3.43
N ALA A 93 -19.58 -2.07 2.22
CA ALA A 93 -18.58 -3.10 1.93
C ALA A 93 -17.15 -2.57 2.04
N ARG A 94 -16.89 -1.35 1.55
CA ARG A 94 -15.58 -0.69 1.65
C ARG A 94 -15.22 -0.43 3.11
N VAL A 95 -16.17 0.15 3.85
CA VAL A 95 -16.04 0.42 5.29
C VAL A 95 -15.76 -0.85 6.12
N LEU A 96 -16.35 -1.99 5.74
CA LEU A 96 -16.02 -3.29 6.35
C LEU A 96 -14.59 -3.74 6.05
N ILE A 97 -14.09 -3.51 4.84
CA ILE A 97 -12.73 -3.89 4.43
C ILE A 97 -11.71 -2.99 5.13
N ASP A 98 -11.97 -1.68 5.21
CA ASP A 98 -11.10 -0.72 5.90
C ASP A 98 -10.99 -1.09 7.40
N ALA A 99 -12.12 -1.39 8.05
CA ALA A 99 -12.09 -1.87 9.44
C ALA A 99 -11.44 -3.26 9.61
N ALA A 100 -11.46 -4.10 8.58
CA ALA A 100 -10.79 -5.40 8.60
C ALA A 100 -9.27 -5.26 8.45
N VAL A 101 -8.84 -4.30 7.62
CA VAL A 101 -7.46 -3.83 7.52
C VAL A 101 -6.96 -3.39 8.88
N ASP A 102 -7.69 -2.52 9.59
CA ASP A 102 -7.31 -2.03 10.92
C ASP A 102 -7.20 -3.18 11.94
N ALA A 103 -8.17 -4.10 11.89
CA ALA A 103 -8.20 -5.26 12.78
C ALA A 103 -7.10 -6.29 12.48
N ALA A 104 -6.52 -6.24 11.27
CA ALA A 104 -5.43 -7.09 10.81
C ALA A 104 -4.04 -6.45 11.02
N ASN A 105 -3.93 -5.47 11.92
CA ASN A 105 -2.62 -4.99 12.35
C ASN A 105 -1.75 -6.14 12.90
N GLY A 106 -0.52 -6.24 12.40
CA GLY A 106 0.39 -7.36 12.69
C GLY A 106 0.27 -8.56 11.75
N TYR A 107 -0.68 -8.57 10.81
CA TYR A 107 -0.81 -9.62 9.77
C TYR A 107 -0.17 -9.17 8.46
N ASP A 108 0.18 -10.14 7.61
CA ASP A 108 0.86 -9.90 6.33
C ASP A 108 -0.13 -9.76 5.18
N ASP A 109 -1.34 -10.30 5.32
CA ASP A 109 -2.37 -10.28 4.29
C ASP A 109 -3.81 -10.43 4.83
N LEU A 110 -4.77 -10.03 3.99
CA LEU A 110 -6.17 -10.41 4.09
C LEU A 110 -6.48 -11.46 3.03
N THR A 111 -7.24 -12.49 3.39
CA THR A 111 -7.69 -13.51 2.43
C THR A 111 -9.20 -13.68 2.46
N VAL A 112 -9.83 -13.80 1.29
CA VAL A 112 -11.26 -14.06 1.13
C VAL A 112 -11.49 -15.22 0.18
N VAL A 113 -12.50 -16.04 0.47
CA VAL A 113 -12.95 -17.10 -0.43
C VAL A 113 -14.30 -16.72 -1.04
N THR A 114 -14.38 -16.75 -2.36
CA THR A 114 -15.61 -16.56 -3.12
C THR A 114 -15.85 -17.74 -4.07
N ARG A 115 -16.87 -17.63 -4.92
CA ARG A 115 -17.33 -18.69 -5.81
C ARG A 115 -17.09 -18.33 -7.27
N VAL A 116 -16.68 -19.30 -8.08
CA VAL A 116 -16.44 -19.12 -9.53
C VAL A 116 -17.68 -18.56 -10.23
N GLU A 117 -18.86 -19.02 -9.78
CA GLU A 117 -20.18 -18.67 -10.29
C GLU A 117 -20.60 -17.22 -9.96
N LEU A 118 -19.81 -16.49 -9.17
CA LEU A 118 -20.07 -15.11 -8.75
C LEU A 118 -19.05 -14.11 -9.34
N PRO A 119 -19.04 -13.89 -10.67
CA PRO A 119 -18.04 -13.03 -11.33
C PRO A 119 -18.09 -11.57 -10.85
N ARG A 120 -19.27 -11.03 -10.53
CA ARG A 120 -19.41 -9.67 -9.97
C ARG A 120 -18.76 -9.52 -8.59
N THR A 121 -18.80 -10.58 -7.78
CA THR A 121 -18.15 -10.60 -6.47
C THR A 121 -16.64 -10.67 -6.61
N ARG A 122 -16.14 -11.46 -7.56
CA ARG A 122 -14.71 -11.50 -7.89
C ARG A 122 -14.19 -10.13 -8.34
N GLN A 123 -14.87 -9.50 -9.30
CA GLN A 123 -14.54 -8.16 -9.76
C GLN A 123 -14.64 -7.09 -8.65
N PHE A 124 -15.51 -7.28 -7.67
CA PHE A 124 -15.54 -6.42 -6.49
C PHE A 124 -14.23 -6.57 -5.69
N TRP A 125 -13.84 -7.79 -5.33
CA TRP A 125 -12.60 -8.04 -4.58
C TRP A 125 -11.35 -7.58 -5.33
N GLU A 126 -11.29 -7.80 -6.64
CA GLU A 126 -10.19 -7.33 -7.50
C GLU A 126 -10.03 -5.81 -7.46
N ARG A 127 -11.15 -5.06 -7.46
CA ARG A 127 -11.15 -3.60 -7.30
C ARG A 127 -10.82 -3.12 -5.88
N GLN A 128 -10.69 -4.03 -4.91
CA GLN A 128 -10.29 -3.71 -3.54
C GLN A 128 -8.86 -4.18 -3.25
N GLY A 129 -8.09 -4.50 -4.29
CA GLY A 129 -6.69 -4.92 -4.18
C GLY A 129 -6.50 -6.42 -3.91
N PHE A 130 -7.56 -7.23 -3.92
CA PHE A 130 -7.41 -8.67 -3.84
C PHE A 130 -7.04 -9.26 -5.20
N ARG A 131 -6.25 -10.32 -5.20
CA ARG A 131 -5.90 -11.08 -6.41
C ARG A 131 -6.16 -12.55 -6.16
N GLU A 132 -6.65 -13.24 -7.18
CA GLU A 132 -6.90 -14.67 -7.09
C GLU A 132 -5.56 -15.40 -6.88
N ILE A 133 -5.53 -16.29 -5.89
CA ILE A 133 -4.32 -17.08 -5.56
C ILE A 133 -4.51 -18.59 -5.76
N ARG A 134 -5.76 -19.07 -5.77
CA ARG A 134 -6.05 -20.50 -5.97
C ARG A 134 -7.51 -20.74 -6.34
N ARG A 135 -7.76 -21.80 -7.11
CA ARG A 135 -9.08 -22.43 -7.25
C ARG A 135 -9.11 -23.85 -6.69
N TYR A 136 -10.21 -24.20 -6.04
CA TYR A 136 -10.47 -25.57 -5.62
C TYR A 136 -11.97 -25.86 -5.57
N GLY A 137 -12.39 -26.87 -6.35
CA GLY A 137 -13.81 -27.11 -6.58
C GLY A 137 -14.49 -25.85 -7.11
N PRO A 138 -15.57 -25.35 -6.48
CA PRO A 138 -16.24 -24.13 -6.91
C PRO A 138 -15.67 -22.85 -6.26
N ASN A 139 -14.64 -22.98 -5.42
CA ASN A 139 -14.10 -21.87 -4.65
C ASN A 139 -12.95 -21.19 -5.40
N VAL A 140 -12.89 -19.88 -5.21
CA VAL A 140 -11.81 -18.98 -5.64
C VAL A 140 -11.32 -18.26 -4.41
N GLU A 141 -10.07 -18.48 -4.05
CA GLU A 141 -9.42 -17.78 -2.94
C GLU A 141 -8.70 -16.56 -3.51
N LEU A 142 -8.97 -15.39 -2.94
CA LEU A 142 -8.30 -14.15 -3.29
C LEU A 142 -7.61 -13.56 -2.06
N ARG A 143 -6.44 -12.97 -2.28
CA ARG A 143 -5.60 -12.41 -1.22
C ARG A 143 -5.23 -10.97 -1.51
N ARG A 144 -5.19 -10.14 -0.47
CA ARG A 144 -4.68 -8.77 -0.48
C ARG A 144 -3.52 -8.69 0.51
N PRO A 145 -2.27 -8.59 0.05
CA PRO A 145 -1.12 -8.29 0.92
C PRO A 145 -1.29 -6.97 1.69
N LEU A 146 -0.82 -6.96 2.94
CA LEU A 146 -0.88 -5.84 3.86
C LEU A 146 0.48 -5.22 4.21
N ARG A 147 1.57 -5.85 3.78
CA ARG A 147 2.92 -5.36 4.06
C ARG A 147 3.72 -5.17 2.79
N THR A 148 4.52 -4.12 2.80
CA THR A 148 5.61 -3.86 1.86
C THR A 148 6.90 -3.75 2.68
N PHE A 149 7.90 -4.55 2.32
CA PHE A 149 9.20 -4.48 2.95
C PHE A 149 10.02 -3.37 2.31
N LEU A 150 10.62 -2.51 3.13
CA LEU A 150 11.39 -1.35 2.69
C LEU A 150 12.88 -1.55 3.02
N PHE A 151 13.75 -1.31 2.05
CA PHE A 151 15.20 -1.41 2.19
C PHE A 151 15.91 -0.16 1.67
N ASP A 152 17.00 0.20 2.34
CA ASP A 152 17.94 1.21 1.87
C ASP A 152 19.00 0.57 0.97
N ALA A 153 19.25 1.19 -0.18
CA ALA A 153 20.32 0.84 -1.10
C ALA A 153 21.11 2.11 -1.44
N PRO A 154 22.03 2.54 -0.55
CA PRO A 154 22.78 3.79 -0.72
C PRO A 154 23.71 3.77 -1.94
N ASP A 155 24.10 2.58 -2.40
CA ASP A 155 24.99 2.42 -3.54
C ASP A 155 24.70 1.12 -4.32
N ALA A 156 25.39 0.97 -5.45
CA ALA A 156 25.27 -0.19 -6.33
C ALA A 156 25.79 -1.49 -5.69
N GLU A 157 26.68 -1.42 -4.69
CA GLU A 157 27.18 -2.61 -3.99
C GLU A 157 26.08 -3.15 -3.08
N THR A 158 25.49 -2.30 -2.25
CA THR A 158 24.37 -2.64 -1.36
C THR A 158 23.16 -3.15 -2.15
N MET A 159 22.87 -2.55 -3.31
CA MET A 159 21.80 -3.03 -4.19
C MET A 159 22.05 -4.46 -4.73
N ARG A 160 23.31 -4.80 -5.05
CA ARG A 160 23.68 -6.17 -5.45
C ARG A 160 23.64 -7.12 -4.26
N GLU A 161 24.09 -6.70 -3.08
CA GLU A 161 23.99 -7.49 -1.86
C GLU A 161 22.54 -7.83 -1.55
N LEU A 162 21.63 -6.86 -1.64
CA LEU A 162 20.20 -7.08 -1.43
C LEU A 162 19.63 -8.10 -2.43
N GLY A 163 19.98 -7.98 -3.73
CA GLY A 163 19.61 -8.97 -4.73
C GLY A 163 20.18 -10.36 -4.43
N SER A 164 21.41 -10.45 -3.93
CA SER A 164 22.05 -11.71 -3.55
C SER A 164 21.43 -12.33 -2.30
N LEU A 165 20.99 -11.53 -1.33
CA LEU A 165 20.27 -11.99 -0.14
C LEU A 165 18.92 -12.57 -0.53
N LEU A 166 18.18 -11.88 -1.40
CA LEU A 166 16.93 -12.39 -1.97
C LEU A 166 17.16 -13.73 -2.70
N ALA A 167 18.20 -13.81 -3.54
CA ALA A 167 18.53 -15.01 -4.31
C ALA A 167 18.72 -16.28 -3.46
N ALA A 168 19.19 -16.16 -2.21
CA ALA A 168 19.36 -17.30 -1.32
C ALA A 168 18.04 -17.99 -0.94
N GLN A 169 16.91 -17.30 -1.12
CA GLN A 169 15.57 -17.82 -0.83
C GLN A 169 14.79 -18.23 -2.09
N LEU A 170 15.35 -17.99 -3.28
CA LEU A 170 14.66 -18.23 -4.55
C LEU A 170 14.74 -19.69 -4.96
N VAL A 171 13.66 -20.18 -5.56
CA VAL A 171 13.52 -21.53 -6.08
C VAL A 171 13.01 -21.48 -7.53
N PRO A 172 13.16 -22.57 -8.32
CA PRO A 172 12.52 -22.67 -9.62
C PRO A 172 11.01 -22.35 -9.53
N GLY A 173 10.48 -21.58 -10.48
CA GLY A 173 9.09 -21.11 -10.49
C GLY A 173 8.90 -19.70 -9.95
N ASP A 174 9.90 -19.12 -9.29
CA ASP A 174 9.78 -17.79 -8.71
C ASP A 174 9.80 -16.69 -9.78
N LEU A 175 8.82 -15.79 -9.68
CA LEU A 175 8.70 -14.61 -10.52
C LEU A 175 8.97 -13.33 -9.72
N ILE A 176 9.92 -12.53 -10.20
CA ILE A 176 10.21 -11.19 -9.68
C ILE A 176 9.85 -10.16 -10.75
N VAL A 177 8.93 -9.26 -10.42
CA VAL A 177 8.51 -8.15 -11.29
C VAL A 177 9.16 -6.88 -10.80
N LEU A 178 10.07 -6.32 -11.59
CA LEU A 178 10.82 -5.10 -11.26
C LEU A 178 10.20 -3.87 -11.92
N SER A 179 9.94 -2.83 -11.12
CA SER A 179 9.56 -1.50 -11.62
C SER A 179 10.39 -0.38 -11.00
N GLY A 180 10.38 0.79 -11.65
CA GLY A 180 11.22 1.94 -11.34
C GLY A 180 11.76 2.59 -12.61
N GLU A 181 12.20 3.84 -12.50
CA GLU A 181 12.69 4.64 -13.63
C GLU A 181 13.87 4.03 -14.40
N LEU A 182 14.15 4.63 -15.57
CA LEU A 182 15.42 4.43 -16.25
C LEU A 182 16.58 4.87 -15.34
N GLY A 183 17.55 3.98 -15.13
CA GLY A 183 18.66 4.23 -14.22
C GLY A 183 18.35 4.04 -12.73
N ALA A 184 17.14 3.58 -12.36
CA ALA A 184 16.79 3.29 -10.97
C ALA A 184 17.66 2.18 -10.35
N GLY A 185 18.26 1.31 -11.16
CA GLY A 185 19.13 0.22 -10.67
C GLY A 185 18.53 -1.18 -10.81
N LYS A 186 17.44 -1.35 -11.57
CA LYS A 186 16.80 -2.66 -11.84
C LYS A 186 17.79 -3.73 -12.27
N THR A 187 18.58 -3.49 -13.32
CA THR A 187 19.62 -4.43 -13.75
C THR A 187 20.71 -4.65 -12.69
N THR A 188 21.07 -3.63 -11.89
CA THR A 188 22.04 -3.77 -10.79
C THR A 188 21.50 -4.71 -9.70
N PHE A 189 20.22 -4.61 -9.38
CA PHE A 189 19.55 -5.54 -8.47
C PHE A 189 19.54 -6.97 -9.06
N THR A 190 19.20 -7.13 -10.34
CA THR A 190 19.23 -8.43 -11.03
C THR A 190 20.63 -9.03 -11.12
N GLN A 191 21.69 -8.22 -11.21
CA GLN A 191 23.08 -8.70 -11.10
C GLN A 191 23.34 -9.35 -9.74
N GLY A 192 22.85 -8.72 -8.66
CA GLY A 192 22.88 -9.29 -7.32
C GLY A 192 22.20 -10.66 -7.27
N ILE A 193 21.00 -10.75 -7.85
CA ILE A 193 20.25 -12.02 -7.94
C ILE A 193 21.07 -13.07 -8.68
N GLY A 194 21.56 -12.76 -9.88
CA GLY A 194 22.34 -13.70 -10.69
C GLY A 194 23.61 -14.18 -9.98
N ALA A 195 24.31 -13.27 -9.28
CA ALA A 195 25.48 -13.62 -8.49
C ALA A 195 25.13 -14.56 -7.33
N GLY A 196 24.05 -14.27 -6.58
CA GLY A 196 23.57 -15.10 -5.48
C GLY A 196 23.09 -16.48 -5.92
N LEU A 197 22.47 -16.57 -7.11
CA LEU A 197 22.10 -17.85 -7.73
C LEU A 197 23.31 -18.62 -8.27
N GLY A 198 24.44 -17.96 -8.55
CA GLY A 198 25.62 -18.61 -9.13
C GLY A 198 25.48 -18.91 -10.62
N VAL A 199 24.79 -18.03 -11.36
CA VAL A 199 24.59 -18.19 -12.81
C VAL A 199 25.84 -17.85 -13.61
N ARG A 200 25.92 -18.39 -14.83
CA ARG A 200 27.06 -18.24 -15.72
C ARG A 200 27.08 -16.88 -16.42
N GLY A 201 28.22 -16.21 -16.32
CA GLY A 201 28.52 -14.99 -17.06
C GLY A 201 27.87 -13.75 -16.47
N ASP A 202 28.14 -12.60 -17.07
CA ASP A 202 27.67 -11.32 -16.55
C ASP A 202 26.20 -11.10 -16.88
N VAL A 203 25.42 -10.72 -15.86
CA VAL A 203 24.04 -10.25 -16.04
C VAL A 203 24.08 -8.81 -16.53
N THR A 204 23.61 -8.60 -17.76
CA THR A 204 23.55 -7.29 -18.41
C THR A 204 22.16 -7.08 -18.96
N SER A 205 21.69 -5.83 -18.94
CA SER A 205 20.33 -5.47 -19.36
C SER A 205 20.01 -6.04 -20.74
N PRO A 206 18.95 -6.86 -20.86
CA PRO A 206 18.56 -7.49 -22.11
C PRO A 206 17.67 -6.58 -22.97
N THR A 207 17.55 -5.26 -22.73
CA THR A 207 16.61 -4.36 -23.45
C THR A 207 16.54 -4.56 -24.97
N PHE A 208 17.65 -4.88 -25.64
CA PHE A 208 17.69 -5.09 -27.10
C PHE A 208 17.36 -6.51 -27.55
N VAL A 209 17.60 -7.50 -26.69
CA VAL A 209 17.31 -8.92 -26.97
C VAL A 209 16.04 -9.41 -26.27
N ILE A 210 15.41 -8.54 -25.47
CA ILE A 210 14.19 -8.72 -24.67
C ILE A 210 14.36 -9.74 -23.54
N ALA A 211 14.85 -10.94 -23.83
CA ALA A 211 15.06 -12.00 -22.84
C ALA A 211 16.46 -12.63 -22.97
N ARG A 212 17.03 -13.04 -21.84
CA ARG A 212 18.26 -13.85 -21.76
C ARG A 212 18.14 -14.90 -20.68
N GLU A 213 18.59 -16.10 -21.01
CA GLU A 213 18.78 -17.16 -20.04
C GLU A 213 20.24 -17.18 -19.57
N HIS A 214 20.42 -17.24 -18.25
CA HIS A 214 21.69 -17.37 -17.57
C HIS A 214 21.71 -18.72 -16.82
N PRO A 215 22.33 -19.76 -17.40
CA PRO A 215 22.33 -21.08 -16.78
C PRO A 215 23.07 -21.10 -15.45
N ASN A 216 22.55 -21.82 -14.45
CA ASN A 216 23.27 -22.12 -13.23
C ASN A 216 24.54 -22.94 -13.49
N LEU A 217 25.60 -22.73 -12.70
CA LEU A 217 26.85 -23.51 -12.82
C LEU A 217 26.91 -24.74 -11.87
N GLY A 218 25.96 -24.86 -10.94
CA GLY A 218 25.82 -25.94 -9.97
C GLY A 218 24.45 -26.62 -10.05
N GLU A 219 23.85 -26.89 -8.89
CA GLU A 219 22.53 -27.55 -8.77
C GLU A 219 21.37 -26.56 -8.50
N GLY A 220 21.64 -25.25 -8.51
CA GLY A 220 20.63 -24.22 -8.28
C GLY A 220 19.82 -23.87 -9.53
N PRO A 221 18.77 -23.02 -9.41
CA PRO A 221 17.97 -22.59 -10.55
C PRO A 221 18.78 -21.71 -11.51
N SER A 222 18.47 -21.81 -12.80
CA SER A 222 18.89 -20.83 -13.81
C SER A 222 18.15 -19.50 -13.61
N LEU A 223 18.63 -18.43 -14.23
CA LEU A 223 17.96 -17.12 -14.26
C LEU A 223 17.47 -16.81 -15.68
N VAL A 224 16.17 -16.58 -15.83
CA VAL A 224 15.59 -15.96 -17.03
C VAL A 224 15.41 -14.49 -16.74
N HIS A 225 16.18 -13.65 -17.43
CA HIS A 225 16.16 -12.19 -17.29
C HIS A 225 15.48 -11.56 -18.49
N VAL A 226 14.36 -10.89 -18.25
CA VAL A 226 13.53 -10.23 -19.26
C VAL A 226 13.51 -8.73 -19.00
N ASP A 227 13.50 -7.93 -20.06
CA ASP A 227 13.31 -6.48 -20.01
C ASP A 227 12.18 -6.11 -20.98
N ALA A 228 11.02 -5.78 -20.40
CA ALA A 228 9.78 -5.49 -21.10
C ALA A 228 9.66 -4.03 -21.55
N TYR A 229 10.70 -3.19 -21.36
CA TYR A 229 10.66 -1.75 -21.69
C TYR A 229 10.23 -1.45 -23.14
N ARG A 230 10.49 -2.38 -24.06
CA ARG A 230 10.17 -2.23 -25.50
C ARG A 230 8.94 -2.98 -25.96
N LEU A 231 8.27 -3.70 -25.07
CA LEU A 231 7.10 -4.48 -25.43
C LEU A 231 5.87 -3.59 -25.49
N GLY A 232 5.04 -3.80 -26.51
CA GLY A 232 3.77 -3.08 -26.71
C GLY A 232 2.67 -3.47 -25.71
N GLY A 233 2.87 -4.53 -24.93
CA GLY A 233 1.93 -5.02 -23.93
C GLY A 233 2.07 -6.52 -23.67
N ILE A 234 1.04 -7.09 -23.04
CA ILE A 234 1.01 -8.48 -22.58
C ILE A 234 1.17 -9.49 -23.72
N GLU A 235 0.57 -9.23 -24.88
CA GLU A 235 0.60 -10.14 -26.03
C GLU A 235 2.01 -10.40 -26.55
N GLU A 236 2.89 -9.38 -26.55
CA GLU A 236 4.28 -9.54 -26.99
C GLU A 236 5.15 -10.24 -25.93
N LEU A 237 4.76 -10.17 -24.66
CA LEU A 237 5.41 -10.93 -23.59
C LEU A 237 5.02 -12.41 -23.65
N ASP A 238 3.75 -12.71 -23.91
CA ASP A 238 3.24 -14.07 -24.10
C ASP A 238 3.93 -14.79 -25.27
N ASP A 239 4.25 -14.07 -26.35
CA ASP A 239 4.99 -14.59 -27.52
C ASP A 239 6.42 -15.09 -27.17
N LEU A 240 6.97 -14.71 -26.01
CA LEU A 240 8.27 -15.18 -25.53
C LEU A 240 8.22 -16.59 -24.91
N ASP A 241 7.02 -17.14 -24.68
CA ASP A 241 6.80 -18.49 -24.11
C ASP A 241 7.56 -18.70 -22.78
N LEU A 242 7.60 -17.66 -21.94
CA LEU A 242 8.32 -17.69 -20.66
C LEU A 242 7.77 -18.75 -19.70
N GLU A 243 6.47 -19.03 -19.80
CA GLU A 243 5.77 -20.07 -19.03
C GLU A 243 6.46 -21.44 -19.14
N ALA A 244 6.98 -21.78 -20.32
CA ALA A 244 7.67 -23.04 -20.54
C ALA A 244 9.00 -23.17 -19.78
N SER A 245 9.59 -22.06 -19.35
CA SER A 245 10.86 -22.00 -18.61
C SER A 245 10.69 -21.64 -17.14
N LEU A 246 9.52 -21.14 -16.73
CA LEU A 246 9.25 -20.71 -15.35
C LEU A 246 9.46 -21.85 -14.35
N ASP A 247 8.97 -23.05 -14.65
CA ASP A 247 9.02 -24.19 -13.72
C ASP A 247 10.44 -24.63 -13.35
N ASP A 248 11.44 -24.34 -14.19
CA ASP A 248 12.83 -24.78 -14.04
C ASP A 248 13.81 -23.64 -13.68
N ALA A 249 13.35 -22.38 -13.66
CA ALA A 249 14.19 -21.20 -13.47
C ALA A 249 13.56 -20.17 -12.54
N VAL A 250 14.39 -19.23 -12.09
CA VAL A 250 13.93 -17.97 -11.51
C VAL A 250 13.77 -16.97 -12.65
N THR A 251 12.62 -16.31 -12.73
CA THR A 251 12.35 -15.31 -13.76
C THR A 251 12.31 -13.92 -13.17
N VAL A 252 13.12 -13.02 -13.73
CA VAL A 252 13.14 -11.59 -13.38
C VAL A 252 12.70 -10.79 -14.58
N VAL A 253 11.61 -10.03 -14.45
CA VAL A 253 11.08 -9.16 -15.51
C VAL A 253 11.23 -7.70 -15.12
N GLU A 254 12.19 -7.01 -15.74
CA GLU A 254 12.30 -5.54 -15.68
C GLU A 254 11.17 -4.89 -16.47
N TRP A 255 10.63 -3.78 -15.95
CA TRP A 255 9.45 -3.10 -16.52
C TRP A 255 8.24 -4.03 -16.64
N GLY A 256 8.13 -5.01 -15.76
CA GLY A 256 7.08 -6.02 -15.81
C GLY A 256 5.73 -5.57 -15.22
N GLU A 257 5.66 -4.40 -14.59
CA GLU A 257 4.40 -3.88 -14.04
C GLU A 257 3.39 -3.62 -15.19
N GLY A 258 2.19 -4.17 -15.05
CA GLY A 258 1.10 -4.15 -16.02
C GLY A 258 1.19 -5.21 -17.13
N VAL A 259 2.27 -6.00 -17.19
CA VAL A 259 2.49 -7.00 -18.25
C VAL A 259 2.88 -8.39 -17.73
N ALA A 260 3.64 -8.49 -16.64
CA ALA A 260 4.22 -9.76 -16.19
C ALA A 260 3.42 -10.45 -15.09
N GLU A 261 2.40 -9.79 -14.52
CA GLU A 261 1.65 -10.30 -13.37
C GLU A 261 0.90 -11.61 -13.64
N GLY A 262 0.61 -11.88 -14.92
CA GLY A 262 -0.06 -13.10 -15.37
C GLY A 262 0.85 -14.32 -15.51
N LEU A 263 2.18 -14.13 -15.52
CA LEU A 263 3.14 -15.22 -15.76
C LEU A 263 3.15 -16.25 -14.63
N ALA A 264 2.92 -15.82 -13.39
CA ALA A 264 2.86 -16.72 -12.24
C ALA A 264 1.78 -16.29 -11.25
N GLU A 265 1.14 -17.27 -10.59
CA GLU A 265 0.14 -17.03 -9.55
C GLU A 265 0.74 -16.29 -8.34
N SER A 266 2.03 -16.52 -8.07
CA SER A 266 2.78 -15.85 -7.01
C SER A 266 3.98 -15.10 -7.59
N ARG A 267 4.20 -13.86 -7.16
CA ARG A 267 5.32 -13.03 -7.57
C ARG A 267 5.80 -12.11 -6.45
N LEU A 268 7.05 -11.67 -6.54
CA LEU A 268 7.56 -10.57 -5.74
C LEU A 268 7.56 -9.32 -6.61
N GLU A 269 6.77 -8.32 -6.22
CA GLU A 269 6.82 -7.01 -6.84
C GLU A 269 7.93 -6.19 -6.17
N VAL A 270 8.96 -5.84 -6.93
CA VAL A 270 10.10 -5.07 -6.45
C VAL A 270 10.11 -3.72 -7.14
N ARG A 271 9.83 -2.66 -6.40
CA ARG A 271 9.89 -1.29 -6.89
C ARG A 271 11.14 -0.60 -6.38
N ILE A 272 11.90 0.00 -7.28
CA ILE A 272 13.10 0.75 -6.97
C ILE A 272 12.83 2.22 -7.25
N ILE A 273 12.88 3.04 -6.20
CA ILE A 273 12.73 4.50 -6.29
C ILE A 273 14.04 5.17 -5.92
N ARG A 274 14.26 6.36 -6.48
CA ARG A 274 15.35 7.22 -6.01
C ARG A 274 15.04 7.67 -4.60
N ALA A 275 16.02 7.53 -3.71
CA ALA A 275 15.96 8.23 -2.45
C ALA A 275 16.37 9.67 -2.75
N LEU A 276 15.54 10.63 -2.37
CA LEU A 276 15.92 12.03 -2.44
C LEU A 276 16.96 12.25 -1.33
N ALA A 277 18.18 12.67 -1.69
CA ALA A 277 19.23 12.92 -0.71
C ALA A 277 18.83 14.12 0.18
N ASP A 278 19.27 14.10 1.43
CA ASP A 278 19.20 15.29 2.29
C ASP A 278 20.40 16.18 1.92
N GLU A 279 20.21 17.50 1.76
CA GLU A 279 21.29 18.44 1.39
C GLU A 279 22.57 18.34 2.26
N ASP A 280 22.45 17.80 3.49
CA ASP A 280 23.56 17.63 4.43
C ASP A 280 24.38 16.35 4.20
N GLU A 281 23.88 15.41 3.40
CA GLU A 281 24.62 14.21 2.99
C GLU A 281 25.47 14.56 1.77
N ASP A 282 26.66 15.11 2.02
CA ASP A 282 27.74 15.31 1.03
C ASP A 282 28.25 13.94 0.56
N THR A 283 27.40 13.26 -0.22
CA THR A 283 27.66 11.94 -0.75
C THR A 283 27.63 12.05 -2.27
N GLU A 284 28.72 11.64 -2.92
CA GLU A 284 28.72 11.37 -4.37
C GLU A 284 27.81 10.17 -4.75
N LEU A 285 27.02 9.68 -3.80
CA LEU A 285 26.17 8.51 -3.91
C LEU A 285 24.79 8.91 -4.40
N ASP A 286 24.16 8.00 -5.15
CA ASP A 286 22.84 8.18 -5.73
C ASP A 286 21.91 7.12 -5.11
N PRO A 287 21.44 7.36 -3.86
CA PRO A 287 20.80 6.34 -3.05
C PRO A 287 19.44 5.92 -3.64
N ARG A 288 19.04 4.69 -3.33
CA ARG A 288 17.76 4.10 -3.73
C ARG A 288 17.02 3.57 -2.51
N ARG A 289 15.69 3.55 -2.61
CA ARG A 289 14.85 2.71 -1.76
C ARG A 289 14.33 1.55 -2.60
N VAL A 290 14.32 0.37 -2.00
CA VAL A 290 13.77 -0.84 -2.61
C VAL A 290 12.56 -1.28 -1.81
N LEU A 291 11.40 -1.28 -2.44
CA LEU A 291 10.16 -1.79 -1.89
C LEU A 291 9.92 -3.18 -2.44
N MET A 292 9.90 -4.18 -1.58
CA MET A 292 9.56 -5.55 -1.96
C MET A 292 8.19 -5.89 -1.43
N THR A 293 7.32 -6.36 -2.30
CA THR A 293 5.95 -6.65 -1.93
C THR A 293 5.53 -8.05 -2.36
N PRO A 294 5.33 -8.97 -1.41
CA PRO A 294 4.97 -10.34 -1.72
C PRO A 294 3.53 -10.39 -2.26
N ILE A 295 3.34 -11.09 -3.37
CA ILE A 295 2.03 -11.41 -3.95
C ILE A 295 1.92 -12.93 -4.07
N GLY A 296 0.91 -13.51 -3.43
CA GLY A 296 0.60 -14.93 -3.56
C GLY A 296 1.40 -15.86 -2.63
N PRO A 297 0.92 -17.11 -2.44
CA PRO A 297 1.33 -18.03 -1.38
C PRO A 297 2.84 -18.30 -1.31
N ARG A 298 3.53 -18.36 -2.45
CA ARG A 298 4.97 -18.67 -2.50
C ARG A 298 5.83 -17.71 -1.67
N TRP A 299 5.44 -16.45 -1.61
CA TRP A 299 6.25 -15.38 -1.02
C TRP A 299 5.98 -15.17 0.48
N TYR A 300 5.07 -15.95 1.07
CA TYR A 300 4.80 -15.93 2.51
C TYR A 300 5.77 -16.81 3.31
N GLU A 301 6.39 -17.80 2.67
CA GLU A 301 7.44 -18.63 3.27
C GLU A 301 8.82 -17.96 3.23
N MET A 302 8.91 -16.74 2.70
CA MET A 302 10.15 -15.98 2.72
C MET A 302 10.50 -15.60 4.16
N ASP A 303 11.72 -15.91 4.56
CA ASP A 303 12.29 -15.37 5.78
C ASP A 303 12.45 -13.86 5.63
N GLU A 304 12.17 -13.12 6.71
CA GLU A 304 12.49 -11.70 6.79
C GLU A 304 13.95 -11.49 6.40
N LEU A 305 14.17 -10.68 5.37
CA LEU A 305 15.51 -10.29 4.97
C LEU A 305 16.07 -9.34 6.03
N ASP A 306 17.29 -9.58 6.49
CA ASP A 306 18.02 -8.63 7.34
C ASP A 306 18.11 -7.26 6.64
N ARG A 307 18.23 -6.18 7.43
CA ARG A 307 18.38 -4.78 6.96
C ARG A 307 17.10 -4.11 6.45
N GLN A 308 15.93 -4.63 6.81
CA GLN A 308 14.67 -3.91 6.64
C GLN A 308 14.67 -2.61 7.45
N ARG A 309 14.14 -1.55 6.86
CA ARG A 309 13.83 -0.27 7.49
C ARG A 309 12.31 -0.14 7.63
N ALA A 310 11.85 0.40 8.75
CA ALA A 310 10.45 0.79 8.89
C ALA A 310 10.17 2.07 8.08
N PRO A 311 8.96 2.24 7.51
CA PRO A 311 8.55 3.54 6.98
C PRO A 311 8.64 4.61 8.08
N LEU A 312 8.80 5.88 7.67
CA LEU A 312 8.85 7.02 8.58
C LEU A 312 7.52 7.18 9.35
N ALA A 313 6.41 6.91 8.67
CA ALA A 313 5.09 6.79 9.27
C ALA A 313 4.24 5.83 8.43
N GLU A 314 3.30 5.15 9.08
CA GLU A 314 2.39 4.23 8.42
C GLU A 314 0.96 4.43 8.90
N LYS A 315 0.03 4.42 7.94
CA LYS A 315 -1.36 4.08 8.17
C LYS A 315 -1.59 2.75 7.50
N LEU A 316 -1.72 1.68 8.29
CA LEU A 316 -1.74 0.31 7.83
C LEU A 316 -2.68 0.12 6.62
N ASN A 317 -2.12 -0.34 5.48
CA ASN A 317 -2.83 -0.57 4.20
C ASN A 317 -3.52 0.63 3.55
N GLU A 318 -3.28 1.81 4.09
CA GLU A 318 -3.53 3.07 3.44
C GLU A 318 -2.18 3.61 2.98
N ASN A 319 -1.59 4.56 3.68
CA ASN A 319 -0.46 5.29 3.15
C ASN A 319 0.79 5.01 3.98
N LEU A 320 1.93 4.85 3.29
CA LEU A 320 3.24 4.78 3.93
C LEU A 320 4.02 6.04 3.58
N LEU A 321 4.51 6.77 4.57
CA LEU A 321 5.55 7.77 4.37
C LEU A 321 6.89 7.03 4.33
N LEU A 322 7.45 6.89 3.14
CA LEU A 322 8.66 6.11 2.91
C LEU A 322 9.91 6.92 3.22
N ASP A 323 9.90 8.19 2.82
CA ASP A 323 11.06 9.07 2.93
C ASP A 323 10.62 10.53 3.03
N PHE A 324 11.53 11.37 3.51
CA PHE A 324 11.40 12.82 3.46
C PHE A 324 12.76 13.41 3.13
N SER A 325 12.83 14.29 2.13
CA SER A 325 14.06 14.99 1.75
C SER A 325 13.89 16.49 1.93
N ARG A 326 14.86 17.10 2.61
CA ARG A 326 15.01 18.56 2.62
C ARG A 326 15.85 18.92 1.41
N CYS A 327 15.23 19.66 0.50
CA CYS A 327 15.84 20.17 -0.71
C CYS A 327 15.41 21.61 -0.93
N ASP A 328 16.10 22.30 -1.83
CA ASP A 328 15.73 23.64 -2.24
C ASP A 328 14.48 23.55 -3.13
N GLU A 329 13.55 24.51 -2.98
CA GLU A 329 12.30 24.50 -3.77
C GLU A 329 12.57 24.55 -5.29
N SER A 330 13.71 25.09 -5.72
CA SER A 330 14.12 25.08 -7.13
C SER A 330 14.44 23.69 -7.68
N GLU A 331 14.70 22.71 -6.82
CA GLU A 331 15.06 21.33 -7.19
C GLU A 331 13.82 20.45 -7.40
N LEU A 332 12.61 20.98 -7.20
CA LEU A 332 11.36 20.26 -7.50
C LEU A 332 11.27 19.81 -8.97
N GLY A 333 11.97 20.50 -9.88
CA GLY A 333 12.07 20.11 -11.30
C GLY A 333 12.95 18.89 -11.56
N ASP A 334 13.77 18.48 -10.60
CA ASP A 334 14.70 17.36 -10.70
C ASP A 334 14.13 16.07 -10.09
N LEU A 335 12.91 16.12 -9.52
CA LEU A 335 12.17 14.96 -9.05
C LEU A 335 11.91 13.96 -10.19
N ASP A 336 11.72 12.69 -9.81
CA ASP A 336 11.31 11.62 -10.72
C ASP A 336 10.03 12.01 -11.49
N PRO A 337 10.08 12.23 -12.82
CA PRO A 337 8.92 12.67 -13.60
C PRO A 337 7.84 11.58 -13.75
N ALA A 338 8.15 10.32 -13.42
CA ALA A 338 7.18 9.22 -13.38
C ALA A 338 6.43 9.15 -12.05
N VAL A 339 6.91 9.83 -11.00
CA VAL A 339 6.23 9.93 -9.70
C VAL A 339 5.55 11.29 -9.62
N PRO A 340 4.21 11.35 -9.57
CA PRO A 340 3.52 12.63 -9.52
C PRO A 340 3.76 13.34 -8.18
N LEU A 341 3.76 14.67 -8.21
CA LEU A 341 3.68 15.56 -7.04
C LEU A 341 2.29 16.20 -7.03
N PRO A 342 1.24 15.51 -6.55
CA PRO A 342 -0.11 16.05 -6.56
C PRO A 342 -0.47 16.86 -5.32
N LEU A 343 0.32 16.76 -4.23
CA LEU A 343 -0.08 17.24 -2.90
C LEU A 343 0.84 18.36 -2.41
N ALA A 344 0.24 19.37 -1.78
CA ALA A 344 0.96 20.40 -1.05
C ALA A 344 0.33 20.64 0.33
N LEU A 345 1.14 20.57 1.38
CA LEU A 345 0.72 20.63 2.79
C LEU A 345 1.33 21.85 3.48
N MET A 346 0.58 22.42 4.43
CA MET A 346 0.99 23.59 5.23
C MET A 346 1.07 23.25 6.72
N VAL A 347 2.28 23.31 7.28
CA VAL A 347 2.53 23.28 8.72
C VAL A 347 2.46 24.71 9.26
N ALA A 348 1.28 25.10 9.76
CA ALA A 348 1.08 26.41 10.37
C ALA A 348 1.33 26.37 11.88
N GLU A 349 2.29 27.18 12.34
CA GLU A 349 2.70 27.22 13.74
C GLU A 349 2.29 28.51 14.44
N HIS A 350 1.90 28.39 15.70
CA HIS A 350 1.73 29.52 16.61
C HIS A 350 2.05 29.11 18.04
N ASP A 351 2.90 29.88 18.73
CA ASP A 351 3.32 29.63 20.13
C ASP A 351 3.79 28.17 20.39
N GLY A 352 4.53 27.59 19.42
CA GLY A 352 5.06 26.23 19.50
C GLY A 352 4.02 25.12 19.32
N ARG A 353 2.83 25.45 18.81
CA ARG A 353 1.78 24.49 18.45
C ARG A 353 1.52 24.53 16.96
N VAL A 354 1.09 23.39 16.41
CA VAL A 354 0.73 23.23 14.99
C VAL A 354 -0.79 23.24 14.85
N LEU A 355 -1.30 23.92 13.83
CA LEU A 355 -2.72 23.86 13.49
C LEU A 355 -3.04 22.55 12.77
N LEU A 356 -3.96 21.77 13.34
CA LEU A 356 -4.60 20.63 12.69
C LEU A 356 -6.02 21.00 12.26
N VAL A 357 -6.44 20.43 11.14
CA VAL A 357 -7.81 20.46 10.64
C VAL A 357 -8.43 19.07 10.78
N HIS A 358 -9.72 18.98 11.10
CA HIS A 358 -10.45 17.71 11.09
C HIS A 358 -11.28 17.61 9.82
N ASN A 359 -10.99 16.60 8.99
CA ASN A 359 -11.68 16.36 7.74
C ASN A 359 -12.98 15.58 8.00
N ALA A 360 -14.12 16.18 7.70
CA ALA A 360 -15.44 15.60 7.96
C ALA A 360 -15.69 14.32 7.13
N TRP A 361 -15.09 14.22 5.94
CA TRP A 361 -15.26 13.09 5.02
C TRP A 361 -14.40 11.91 5.44
N ARG A 362 -13.11 12.16 5.72
CA ARG A 362 -12.15 11.13 6.13
C ARG A 362 -12.25 10.78 7.62
N ARG A 363 -12.84 11.67 8.42
CA ARG A 363 -12.99 11.56 9.88
C ARG A 363 -11.65 11.41 10.58
N GLU A 364 -10.67 12.18 10.12
CA GLU A 364 -9.31 12.18 10.64
C GLU A 364 -8.81 13.61 10.85
N TRP A 365 -7.90 13.77 11.79
CA TRP A 365 -7.12 14.99 11.94
C TRP A 365 -5.93 14.94 10.98
N GLU A 366 -5.67 16.03 10.26
CA GLU A 366 -4.60 16.14 9.27
C GLU A 366 -4.00 17.56 9.27
N LEU A 367 -2.89 17.74 8.55
CA LEU A 367 -2.37 19.07 8.25
C LEU A 367 -3.25 19.73 7.18
N PRO A 368 -3.47 21.06 7.25
CA PRO A 368 -4.13 21.75 6.16
C PRO A 368 -3.35 21.59 4.85
N GLY A 369 -4.06 21.38 3.74
CA GLY A 369 -3.43 21.16 2.44
C GLY A 369 -4.27 20.31 1.51
N GLY A 370 -3.86 20.25 0.24
CA GLY A 370 -4.69 19.64 -0.78
C GLY A 370 -3.97 19.42 -2.10
N MET A 371 -4.79 19.21 -3.14
CA MET A 371 -4.30 18.88 -4.47
C MET A 371 -3.79 20.12 -5.19
N ILE A 372 -2.71 19.95 -5.96
CA ILE A 372 -2.15 20.97 -6.83
C ILE A 372 -2.93 20.97 -8.14
N ASP A 373 -3.51 22.12 -8.50
CA ASP A 373 -4.29 22.27 -9.72
C ASP A 373 -3.41 22.38 -10.97
N GLU A 374 -4.00 22.16 -12.15
CA GLU A 374 -3.28 22.24 -13.43
C GLU A 374 -2.72 23.66 -13.66
N GLY A 375 -1.39 23.76 -13.75
CA GLY A 375 -0.68 25.02 -13.96
C GLY A 375 -0.41 25.81 -12.67
N GLU A 376 -0.82 25.29 -11.51
CA GLU A 376 -0.53 25.83 -10.19
C GLU A 376 0.84 25.33 -9.69
N SER A 377 1.61 26.20 -9.03
CA SER A 377 2.81 25.75 -8.31
C SER A 377 2.45 25.09 -6.97
N PRO A 378 3.27 24.16 -6.44
CA PRO A 378 3.00 23.54 -5.14
C PRO A 378 2.84 24.56 -4.00
N ARG A 379 3.57 25.68 -4.07
CA ARG A 379 3.46 26.79 -3.11
C ARG A 379 2.12 27.51 -3.21
N GLU A 380 1.64 27.79 -4.41
CA GLU A 380 0.34 28.43 -4.62
C GLU A 380 -0.78 27.53 -4.08
N ALA A 381 -0.69 26.22 -4.35
CA ALA A 381 -1.63 25.23 -3.82
C ALA A 381 -1.64 25.20 -2.29
N ALA A 382 -0.48 25.09 -1.64
CA ALA A 382 -0.40 25.09 -0.18
C ALA A 382 -1.02 26.35 0.46
N VAL A 383 -0.80 27.52 -0.15
CA VAL A 383 -1.37 28.79 0.31
C VAL A 383 -2.88 28.87 0.06
N ARG A 384 -3.34 28.42 -1.11
CA ARG A 384 -4.77 28.40 -1.47
C ARG A 384 -5.53 27.47 -0.54
N GLU A 385 -5.12 26.22 -0.43
CA GLU A 385 -5.75 25.19 0.40
C GLU A 385 -5.78 25.63 1.88
N PHE A 386 -4.65 26.10 2.41
CA PHE A 386 -4.60 26.62 3.79
C PHE A 386 -5.63 27.72 4.04
N ARG A 387 -5.80 28.66 3.10
CA ARG A 387 -6.77 29.76 3.23
C ARG A 387 -8.21 29.27 3.09
N GLU A 388 -8.48 28.34 2.17
CA GLU A 388 -9.82 27.80 1.92
C GLU A 388 -10.30 26.93 3.08
N GLU A 389 -9.41 26.11 3.64
CA GLU A 389 -9.70 25.20 4.75
C GLU A 389 -9.81 25.90 6.10
N THR A 390 -8.93 26.88 6.36
CA THR A 390 -8.83 27.50 7.69
C THR A 390 -9.44 28.89 7.77
N GLY A 391 -9.52 29.62 6.65
CA GLY A 391 -9.86 31.04 6.62
C GLY A 391 -8.76 31.97 7.16
N LEU A 392 -7.60 31.42 7.55
CA LEU A 392 -6.44 32.17 8.02
C LEU A 392 -5.58 32.64 6.85
N VAL A 393 -4.77 33.67 7.10
CA VAL A 393 -3.77 34.16 6.15
C VAL A 393 -2.39 33.87 6.72
N GLU A 394 -1.58 33.20 5.92
CA GLU A 394 -0.19 32.90 6.21
C GLU A 394 0.67 34.17 6.31
N ALA A 395 1.79 34.09 7.03
CA ALA A 395 2.72 35.21 7.12
C ALA A 395 3.80 35.10 6.03
N GLU A 396 4.89 34.42 6.36
CA GLU A 396 5.92 34.00 5.42
C GLU A 396 5.83 32.49 5.25
N VAL A 397 5.94 32.01 4.01
CA VAL A 397 5.85 30.59 3.68
C VAL A 397 7.23 30.09 3.30
N HIS A 398 7.70 29.09 4.03
CA HIS A 398 8.97 28.44 3.80
C HIS A 398 8.74 27.04 3.26
N PHE A 399 9.45 26.68 2.19
CA PHE A 399 9.50 25.30 1.74
C PHE A 399 10.37 24.51 2.72
N ILE A 400 9.90 23.33 3.12
CA ILE A 400 10.59 22.45 4.07
C ILE A 400 11.23 21.26 3.35
N GLY A 401 10.55 20.73 2.33
CA GLY A 401 11.02 19.56 1.60
C GLY A 401 9.88 18.77 0.96
N VAL A 402 10.22 17.55 0.53
CA VAL A 402 9.31 16.64 -0.17
C VAL A 402 9.22 15.32 0.58
N GLY A 403 7.99 14.94 0.95
CA GLY A 403 7.68 13.59 1.42
C GLY A 403 7.44 12.65 0.24
N THR A 404 7.92 11.41 0.34
CA THR A 404 7.62 10.33 -0.61
C THR A 404 6.62 9.36 0.02
N VAL A 405 5.44 9.25 -0.56
CA VAL A 405 4.32 8.50 -0.01
C VAL A 405 3.94 7.35 -0.94
N GLN A 406 3.74 6.15 -0.39
CA GLN A 406 3.06 5.06 -1.09
C GLN A 406 1.59 5.07 -0.73
N LEU A 407 0.71 5.21 -1.73
CA LEU A 407 -0.73 5.24 -1.56
C LEU A 407 -1.38 3.86 -1.62
N GLY A 408 -2.13 3.54 -0.57
CA GLY A 408 -3.13 2.49 -0.49
C GLY A 408 -2.75 1.11 -1.01
N HIS A 409 -3.80 0.37 -1.36
CA HIS A 409 -3.71 -0.91 -2.06
C HIS A 409 -3.29 -0.80 -3.53
N GLU A 410 -3.40 0.40 -4.13
CA GLU A 410 -2.91 0.66 -5.49
C GLU A 410 -1.38 0.77 -5.51
N ARG A 411 -0.75 0.97 -4.34
CA ARG A 411 0.69 1.02 -4.12
C ARG A 411 1.39 2.07 -4.96
N ARG A 412 0.68 3.07 -5.47
CA ARG A 412 1.26 4.15 -6.28
C ARG A 412 2.19 4.97 -5.40
N ILE A 413 3.34 5.36 -5.93
CA ILE A 413 4.23 6.31 -5.25
C ILE A 413 3.84 7.71 -5.68
N GLU A 414 3.80 8.64 -4.75
CA GLU A 414 3.56 10.06 -4.97
C GLU A 414 4.47 10.91 -4.08
N TYR A 415 4.72 12.14 -4.51
CA TYR A 415 5.36 13.15 -3.71
C TYR A 415 4.34 14.07 -3.03
N ALA A 416 4.70 14.61 -1.88
CA ALA A 416 3.97 15.67 -1.19
C ALA A 416 4.93 16.80 -0.82
N ALA A 417 4.67 18.01 -1.32
CA ALA A 417 5.44 19.20 -0.97
C ALA A 417 5.00 19.71 0.41
N VAL A 418 5.95 19.94 1.31
CA VAL A 418 5.65 20.41 2.66
C VAL A 418 6.17 21.82 2.84
N TYR A 419 5.27 22.70 3.28
CA TYR A 419 5.54 24.08 3.58
C TYR A 419 5.29 24.37 5.05
N ARG A 420 5.90 25.45 5.54
CA ARG A 420 5.73 25.93 6.90
C ARG A 420 5.43 27.42 6.90
N THR A 421 4.58 27.86 7.83
CA THR A 421 4.40 29.28 8.15
C THR A 421 4.30 29.48 9.66
N GLU A 422 4.88 30.58 10.17
CA GLU A 422 4.76 30.98 11.57
C GLU A 422 3.76 32.14 11.68
N LEU A 423 2.61 31.89 12.32
CA LEU A 423 1.55 32.88 12.47
C LEU A 423 1.82 33.79 13.68
N ALA A 424 1.65 35.10 13.47
CA ALA A 424 1.82 36.11 14.53
C ALA A 424 0.77 35.98 15.66
N ALA A 425 -0.38 35.37 15.37
CA ALA A 425 -1.44 35.06 16.32
C ALA A 425 -2.13 33.76 15.87
N ALA A 426 -2.68 32.99 16.81
CA ALA A 426 -3.46 31.78 16.51
C ALA A 426 -4.60 32.00 15.51
N GLY A 427 -5.14 33.22 15.44
CA GLY A 427 -6.33 33.52 14.67
C GLY A 427 -7.57 32.76 15.17
N GLU A 428 -8.66 32.86 14.40
CA GLU A 428 -9.89 32.13 14.64
C GLU A 428 -10.26 31.42 13.34
N PRO A 429 -9.82 30.16 13.14
CA PRO A 429 -10.15 29.44 11.92
C PRO A 429 -11.65 29.15 11.83
N ALA A 430 -12.18 29.03 10.62
CA ALA A 430 -13.60 28.89 10.36
C ALA A 430 -13.91 27.58 9.63
N THR A 431 -14.90 26.84 10.12
CA THR A 431 -15.35 25.57 9.53
C THR A 431 -16.00 25.79 8.17
N ASN A 432 -15.92 24.80 7.29
CA ASN A 432 -16.56 24.79 5.98
C ASN A 432 -17.22 23.42 5.71
N ASP A 433 -17.55 23.11 4.45
CA ASP A 433 -18.20 21.85 4.09
C ASP A 433 -17.27 20.62 4.19
N GLU A 434 -15.96 20.83 4.23
CA GLU A 434 -14.90 19.81 4.32
C GLU A 434 -14.29 19.71 5.72
N ILE A 435 -14.01 20.86 6.35
CA ILE A 435 -13.38 20.95 7.67
C ILE A 435 -14.40 21.35 8.72
N ASP A 436 -14.64 20.46 9.69
CA ASP A 436 -15.66 20.65 10.72
C ASP A 436 -15.11 20.92 12.13
N ASP A 437 -13.79 20.81 12.35
CA ASP A 437 -13.12 21.16 13.61
C ASP A 437 -11.65 21.55 13.41
N PHE A 438 -11.09 22.26 14.40
CA PHE A 438 -9.70 22.72 14.41
C PHE A 438 -9.03 22.46 15.74
N ARG A 439 -7.72 22.22 15.73
CA ARG A 439 -6.95 22.01 16.95
C ARG A 439 -5.56 22.60 16.85
N TRP A 440 -5.22 23.47 17.80
CA TRP A 440 -3.83 23.84 18.07
C TRP A 440 -3.16 22.73 18.87
N TRP A 441 -2.40 21.91 18.16
CA TRP A 441 -1.77 20.69 18.66
C TRP A 441 -0.36 20.98 19.22
N ASP A 442 -0.15 20.57 20.47
CA ASP A 442 1.18 20.43 21.06
C ASP A 442 1.73 19.07 20.63
N LEU A 443 2.88 19.03 19.94
CA LEU A 443 3.43 17.81 19.33
C LEU A 443 3.60 16.65 20.33
N MET A 444 3.67 16.94 21.63
CA MET A 444 3.77 15.91 22.67
C MET A 444 2.41 15.32 23.11
N ALA A 445 1.29 15.88 22.66
CA ALA A 445 -0.04 15.48 23.06
C ALA A 445 -0.65 14.44 22.10
N GLU A 446 -1.30 13.42 22.65
CA GLU A 446 -2.02 12.42 21.85
C GLU A 446 -3.28 13.02 21.22
N VAL A 447 -3.44 12.83 19.90
CA VAL A 447 -4.64 13.21 19.15
C VAL A 447 -5.23 11.95 18.51
N PRO A 448 -6.28 11.35 19.12
CA PRO A 448 -6.95 10.20 18.52
C PRO A 448 -7.49 10.54 17.13
N GLY A 449 -7.16 9.72 16.14
CA GLY A 449 -7.56 9.90 14.75
C GLY A 449 -6.69 10.89 13.97
N LEU A 450 -5.54 11.32 14.48
CA LEU A 450 -4.54 12.04 13.69
C LEU A 450 -3.85 11.10 12.71
N SER A 451 -3.78 11.53 11.45
CA SER A 451 -2.99 10.87 10.42
C SER A 451 -1.53 10.77 10.87
N ALA A 452 -1.00 9.54 10.91
CA ALA A 452 0.37 9.30 11.33
C ALA A 452 1.39 9.96 10.40
N ILE A 453 1.07 10.06 9.10
CA ILE A 453 1.92 10.74 8.12
C ILE A 453 1.96 12.24 8.43
N ASP A 454 0.81 12.88 8.59
CA ASP A 454 0.71 14.31 8.90
C ASP A 454 1.38 14.67 10.22
N ALA A 455 1.21 13.83 11.25
CA ALA A 455 1.92 13.99 12.52
C ALA A 455 3.44 14.01 12.33
N HIS A 456 3.97 13.04 11.56
CA HIS A 456 5.40 12.92 11.32
C HIS A 456 5.94 14.07 10.45
N LEU A 457 5.19 14.50 9.42
CA LEU A 457 5.56 15.65 8.60
C LEU A 457 5.57 16.95 9.40
N ALA A 458 4.63 17.11 10.34
CA ALA A 458 4.61 18.24 11.26
C ALA A 458 5.84 18.24 12.18
N GLU A 459 6.21 17.10 12.76
CA GLU A 459 7.44 16.94 13.56
C GLU A 459 8.68 17.37 12.77
N ILE A 460 8.85 16.85 11.55
CA ILE A 460 9.95 17.19 10.66
C ILE A 460 9.98 18.71 10.37
N ALA A 461 8.84 19.32 10.08
CA ALA A 461 8.78 20.75 9.73
C ALA A 461 9.08 21.67 10.92
N VAL A 462 8.70 21.26 12.13
CA VAL A 462 8.89 22.03 13.38
C VAL A 462 10.33 21.90 13.88
N GLU A 463 10.97 20.74 13.73
CA GLU A 463 12.38 20.52 14.08
C GLU A 463 13.29 21.49 13.30
N ARG A 464 13.62 22.62 13.94
CA ARG A 464 14.56 23.62 13.42
C ARG A 464 15.96 23.02 13.49
N ARG A 465 16.73 23.06 12.39
CA ARG A 465 18.18 22.77 12.45
C ARG A 465 18.83 23.66 13.52
N PRO A 466 19.76 23.15 14.34
CA PRO A 466 20.75 24.01 14.98
C PRO A 466 21.56 24.68 13.86
N GLY A 467 21.45 26.00 13.76
CA GLY A 467 22.09 26.79 12.70
C GLY A 467 23.60 27.00 12.86
#